data_AF-A0A8H8DPE8-F1
#
_entry.id   AF-A0A8H8DPE8-F1
#
_cell.length_a   1.000
_cell.length_b   1.000
_cell.length_c   1.000
_cell.angle_alpha   90.00
_cell.angle_beta   90.00
_cell.angle_gamma   90.00
#
_symmetry.space_group_name_H-M   'P 1'
#
loop_
_entity.id
_entity.type
_entity.pdbx_description
1 polymer ?
#
loop_
_entity_poly.entity_id
_entity_poly.type
_entity_poly.pdbx_seq_one_letter_code
_entity_poly.pdbx_strand_id
1 'polypeptide(L)'
;MRFKTTISNISMFMRLVQSLERVGRICWLKLTPETVHFVIVPDHTGTQVWAILEVKSIFEDYLVLSNTNNIINLEVPIDHLHKALRSSVNASEIVLRLTKQDHFPMLSCSISLLVCGMSSVTHNIHVRVLSPLMQLFEPVVPEPDCHIILPPLAQLRYISERFRAISNKVTLKANMSGEFQIGVISDSCKIETKFKDLINPELDPCAVKDISKHPSQIRDKKAFVTMKVSVKDWLNLLQVHIVAKRVIACFCEGHALVLYVYIMESEEESSAVLVSLLLICQEKDYLNQNSYSSCIIRKIRRLSVSTCLYELEFNRPSKHFKDLPIQSVLLKNSDIQIQRHYTPIFLGPSSVVLLVKCYEDGEVSRWIHKKCMGDRIELRGPFLEWAWDKHRWKRVLFIAGGTGIAPAYQLLSHVFKDRDEHIPEFHLIYANRTPNEILLKEELDFLQRKHSKSLKITYFVDVSLDNKVSDEYFVRAINLQDLESAFPSSTHADPHTIVLVCGTDGFVSYIAGPNGTLHGEQGSRGGLLGKTDYLNVWKL
;
A
#
# COMPACT_ATOMS: atom_id res chain seq x y z
N MET A 1 11.51 30.06 8.83
CA MET A 1 12.17 29.57 7.60
C MET A 1 12.20 30.69 6.57
N ARG A 2 13.25 30.77 5.77
CA ARG A 2 13.39 31.71 4.66
C ARG A 2 13.90 30.94 3.45
N PHE A 3 13.31 31.19 2.29
CA PHE A 3 13.75 30.67 1.01
C PHE A 3 13.73 31.80 -0.01
N LYS A 4 14.84 32.00 -0.74
CA LYS A 4 14.96 32.96 -1.84
C LYS A 4 15.95 32.40 -2.85
N THR A 5 15.64 32.51 -4.14
CA THR A 5 16.57 32.17 -5.22
C THR A 5 16.19 32.86 -6.52
N THR A 6 17.17 33.08 -7.38
CA THR A 6 16.99 33.54 -8.76
C THR A 6 17.13 32.35 -9.71
N ILE A 7 16.28 32.26 -10.73
CA ILE A 7 16.36 31.18 -11.73
C ILE A 7 17.30 31.62 -12.85
N SER A 8 18.43 30.92 -13.02
CA SER A 8 19.41 31.21 -14.08
C SER A 8 19.00 30.60 -15.42
N ASN A 9 18.61 29.31 -15.42
CA ASN A 9 18.17 28.61 -16.62
C ASN A 9 16.63 28.49 -16.68
N ILE A 10 15.98 29.62 -16.99
CA ILE A 10 14.51 29.74 -17.05
C ILE A 10 13.92 28.69 -18.00
N SER A 11 14.50 28.54 -19.20
CA SER A 11 13.95 27.62 -20.22
C SER A 11 13.99 26.16 -19.76
N MET A 12 15.09 25.72 -19.14
CA MET A 12 15.21 24.37 -18.61
C MET A 12 14.23 24.13 -17.46
N PHE A 13 14.16 25.06 -16.50
CA PHE A 13 13.26 24.94 -15.36
C PHE A 13 11.79 24.90 -15.78
N MET A 14 11.38 25.75 -16.72
CA MET A 14 10.03 25.74 -17.28
C MET A 14 9.67 24.40 -17.91
N ARG A 15 10.54 23.87 -18.77
CA ARG A 15 10.31 22.58 -19.45
C ARG A 15 10.29 21.41 -18.46
N LEU A 16 11.09 21.46 -17.40
CA LEU A 16 11.07 20.46 -16.32
C LEU A 16 9.71 20.48 -15.62
N VAL A 17 9.27 21.65 -15.15
CA VAL A 17 7.98 21.82 -14.47
C VAL A 17 6.82 21.40 -15.38
N GLN A 18 6.87 21.74 -16.68
CA GLN A 18 5.89 21.31 -17.68
C GLN A 18 5.83 19.78 -17.82
N SER A 19 6.99 19.11 -17.79
CA SER A 19 7.06 17.65 -17.88
C SER A 19 6.46 16.99 -16.64
N LEU A 20 6.72 17.55 -15.46
CA LEU A 20 6.21 17.06 -14.17
C LEU A 20 4.69 17.25 -14.01
N GLU A 21 4.12 18.33 -14.55
CA GLU A 21 2.67 18.62 -14.51
C GLU A 21 1.82 17.49 -15.11
N ARG A 22 2.35 16.78 -16.11
CA ARG A 22 1.63 15.67 -16.77
C ARG A 22 1.64 14.39 -15.94
N VAL A 23 2.56 14.26 -15.00
CA VAL A 23 2.69 13.07 -14.15
C VAL A 23 1.82 13.18 -12.90
N GLY A 24 1.78 14.35 -12.25
CA GLY A 24 0.95 14.57 -11.08
C GLY A 24 0.56 16.02 -10.86
N ARG A 25 -0.45 16.26 -10.03
CA ARG A 25 -0.96 17.61 -9.73
C ARG A 25 -0.19 18.28 -8.59
N ILE A 26 0.32 17.49 -7.67
CA ILE A 26 1.02 17.96 -6.48
C ILE A 26 2.45 17.42 -6.54
N CYS A 27 3.42 18.32 -6.36
CA CYS A 27 4.83 18.00 -6.27
C CYS A 27 5.33 18.33 -4.87
N TRP A 28 6.00 17.38 -4.24
CA TRP A 28 6.70 17.61 -2.99
C TRP A 28 8.11 18.08 -3.31
N LEU A 29 8.45 19.28 -2.86
CA LEU A 29 9.72 19.93 -3.08
C LEU A 29 10.53 19.87 -1.79
N LYS A 30 11.66 19.16 -1.82
CA LYS A 30 12.64 19.16 -0.72
C LYS A 30 13.80 20.07 -1.11
N LEU A 31 13.85 21.23 -0.46
CA LEU A 31 14.89 22.24 -0.63
C LEU A 31 16.00 21.97 0.39
N THR A 32 17.21 21.70 -0.10
CA THR A 32 18.44 21.60 0.71
C THR A 32 19.47 22.61 0.20
N PRO A 33 20.58 22.87 0.92
CA PRO A 33 21.61 23.80 0.46
C PRO A 33 22.31 23.39 -0.84
N GLU A 34 22.43 22.08 -1.11
CA GLU A 34 23.19 21.55 -2.26
C GLU A 34 22.29 21.08 -3.38
N THR A 35 21.14 20.49 -3.05
CA THR A 35 20.23 19.86 -4.01
C THR A 35 18.76 20.21 -3.77
N VAL A 36 17.98 20.17 -4.84
CA VAL A 36 16.53 20.31 -4.83
C VAL A 36 15.91 19.02 -5.34
N HIS A 37 14.97 18.46 -4.57
CA HIS A 37 14.27 17.24 -4.96
C HIS A 37 12.84 17.55 -5.36
N PHE A 38 12.39 17.01 -6.49
CA PHE A 38 10.99 17.04 -6.93
C PHE A 38 10.43 15.64 -6.87
N VAL A 39 9.46 15.42 -5.98
CA VAL A 39 8.86 14.11 -5.74
C VAL A 39 7.37 14.17 -6.05
N ILE A 40 6.91 13.26 -6.92
CA ILE A 40 5.49 13.10 -7.23
C ILE A 40 5.12 11.66 -6.92
N VAL A 41 4.20 11.46 -5.99
CA VAL A 41 3.69 10.13 -5.63
C VAL A 41 2.21 10.06 -6.07
N PRO A 42 1.83 9.05 -6.87
CA PRO A 42 0.44 8.90 -7.33
C PRO A 42 -0.47 8.40 -6.19
N ASP A 43 -1.75 8.82 -6.20
CA ASP A 43 -2.72 8.49 -5.13
C ASP A 43 -3.18 7.01 -5.12
N HIS A 44 -3.11 6.30 -6.25
CA HIS A 44 -3.70 4.96 -6.39
C HIS A 44 -2.76 3.97 -7.12
N THR A 45 -2.45 4.24 -8.39
CA THR A 45 -1.53 3.50 -9.25
C THR A 45 -1.01 4.48 -10.30
N GLY A 46 0.28 4.47 -10.63
CA GLY A 46 0.77 5.36 -11.68
C GLY A 46 2.27 5.58 -11.68
N THR A 47 2.68 6.59 -12.44
CA THR A 47 4.07 7.03 -12.52
C THR A 47 4.43 7.80 -11.27
N GLN A 48 5.47 7.36 -10.59
CA GLN A 48 6.14 8.09 -9.52
C GLN A 48 7.34 8.84 -10.10
N VAL A 49 7.62 10.02 -9.58
CA VAL A 49 8.80 10.82 -9.97
C VAL A 49 9.68 11.04 -8.75
N TRP A 50 10.98 10.82 -8.95
CA TRP A 50 12.03 11.21 -8.03
C TRP A 50 13.11 11.94 -8.82
N ALA A 51 13.02 13.27 -8.86
CA ALA A 51 14.01 14.12 -9.52
C ALA A 51 14.95 14.73 -8.50
N ILE A 52 16.27 14.64 -8.73
CA ILE A 52 17.28 15.32 -7.92
C ILE A 52 18.04 16.27 -8.84
N LEU A 53 18.14 17.53 -8.42
CA LEU A 53 18.83 18.57 -9.15
C LEU A 53 19.84 19.26 -8.25
N GLU A 54 21.05 19.46 -8.74
CA GLU A 54 22.00 20.34 -8.07
C GLU A 54 21.52 21.78 -8.18
N VAL A 55 21.64 22.54 -7.09
CA VAL A 55 21.20 23.94 -7.03
C VAL A 55 21.87 24.75 -8.15
N LYS A 56 23.18 24.54 -8.37
CA LYS A 56 23.98 25.29 -9.35
C LYS A 56 23.52 25.10 -10.80
N SER A 57 22.80 24.03 -11.13
CA SER A 57 22.36 23.76 -12.50
C SER A 57 21.21 24.67 -12.97
N ILE A 58 20.39 25.17 -12.04
CA ILE A 58 19.15 25.92 -12.36
C ILE A 58 19.03 27.24 -11.58
N PHE A 59 19.65 27.33 -10.41
CA PHE A 59 19.44 28.40 -9.45
C PHE A 59 20.72 29.19 -9.19
N GLU A 60 20.55 30.50 -9.07
CA GLU A 60 21.54 31.48 -8.59
C GLU A 60 21.03 32.13 -7.30
N ASP A 61 21.94 32.71 -6.51
CA ASP A 61 21.64 33.39 -5.24
C ASP A 61 20.74 32.57 -4.30
N TYR A 62 20.97 31.26 -4.25
CA TYR A 62 20.12 30.31 -3.55
C TYR A 62 20.33 30.36 -2.04
N LEU A 63 19.28 30.76 -1.31
CA LEU A 63 19.26 30.88 0.13
C LEU A 63 18.15 30.02 0.71
N VAL A 64 18.52 29.04 1.54
CA VAL A 64 17.59 28.23 2.35
C VAL A 64 18.02 28.29 3.81
N LEU A 65 17.12 28.79 4.67
CA LEU A 65 17.34 28.88 6.11
C LEU A 65 16.15 28.25 6.86
N SER A 66 16.42 27.23 7.67
CA SER A 66 15.41 26.49 8.43
C SER A 66 15.97 25.99 9.76
N ASN A 67 15.13 25.88 10.78
CA ASN A 67 15.50 25.35 12.11
C ASN A 67 15.69 23.82 12.09
N THR A 68 15.60 23.19 10.92
CA THR A 68 15.74 21.75 10.71
C THR A 68 16.83 21.49 9.68
N ASN A 69 18.09 21.70 10.09
CA ASN A 69 19.29 21.48 9.27
C ASN A 69 19.23 22.15 7.89
N ASN A 70 18.63 23.36 7.80
CA ASN A 70 18.43 24.07 6.53
C ASN A 70 17.68 23.25 5.45
N ILE A 71 16.76 22.38 5.87
CA ILE A 71 15.84 21.67 4.99
C ILE A 71 14.46 22.31 5.06
N ILE A 72 13.84 22.53 3.90
CA ILE A 72 12.45 22.99 3.79
C ILE A 72 11.70 22.01 2.86
N ASN A 73 10.65 21.39 3.38
CA ASN A 73 9.76 20.52 2.61
C ASN A 73 8.46 21.27 2.29
N LEU A 74 8.13 21.39 1.00
CA LEU A 74 6.94 22.08 0.52
C LEU A 74 6.08 21.14 -0.33
N GLU A 75 4.78 21.21 -0.15
CA GLU A 75 3.79 20.64 -1.06
C GLU A 75 3.34 21.77 -2.00
N VAL A 76 3.65 21.62 -3.29
CA VAL A 76 3.42 22.66 -4.31
C VAL A 76 2.47 22.12 -5.38
N PRO A 77 1.34 22.81 -5.65
CA PRO A 77 0.53 22.56 -6.84
C PRO A 77 1.34 22.89 -8.09
N ILE A 78 1.76 21.87 -8.83
CA ILE A 78 2.73 22.02 -9.92
C ILE A 78 2.13 22.78 -11.11
N ASP A 79 0.82 22.68 -11.32
CA ASP A 79 0.10 23.38 -12.38
C ASP A 79 0.09 24.90 -12.12
N HIS A 80 -0.02 25.32 -10.85
CA HIS A 80 0.08 26.73 -10.47
C HIS A 80 1.50 27.27 -10.67
N LEU A 81 2.51 26.47 -10.32
CA LEU A 81 3.91 26.82 -10.57
C LEU A 81 4.20 26.94 -12.07
N HIS A 82 3.73 25.99 -12.88
CA HIS A 82 3.87 26.05 -14.33
C HIS A 82 3.19 27.29 -14.92
N LYS A 83 1.94 27.58 -14.51
CA LYS A 83 1.20 28.77 -14.95
C LYS A 83 1.94 30.07 -14.62
N ALA A 84 2.51 30.19 -13.42
CA ALA A 84 3.31 31.35 -13.04
C ALA A 84 4.54 31.50 -13.94
N LEU A 85 5.24 30.40 -14.21
CA LEU A 85 6.41 30.40 -15.08
C LEU A 85 6.07 30.71 -16.53
N ARG A 86 4.88 30.36 -17.05
CA ARG A 86 4.50 30.71 -18.43
C ARG A 86 4.47 32.23 -18.70
N SER A 87 4.32 33.06 -17.68
CA SER A 87 4.44 34.52 -17.80
C SER A 87 5.88 35.00 -18.01
N SER A 88 6.87 34.11 -17.95
CA SER A 88 8.30 34.42 -18.02
C SER A 88 8.92 34.38 -19.42
N VAL A 89 8.12 34.16 -20.46
CA VAL A 89 8.62 33.93 -21.84
C VAL A 89 9.47 35.09 -22.39
N ASN A 90 9.44 36.28 -21.77
CA ASN A 90 10.33 37.42 -22.06
C ASN A 90 10.92 38.07 -20.78
N ALA A 91 11.08 37.29 -19.72
CA ALA A 91 11.58 37.80 -18.45
C ALA A 91 13.10 38.00 -18.47
N SER A 92 13.56 39.09 -17.86
CA SER A 92 14.98 39.33 -17.60
C SER A 92 15.46 38.58 -16.36
N GLU A 93 14.60 38.46 -15.35
CA GLU A 93 14.92 37.84 -14.07
C GLU A 93 13.65 37.23 -13.47
N ILE A 94 13.79 36.05 -12.86
CA ILE A 94 12.74 35.43 -12.06
C ILE A 94 13.29 35.12 -10.67
N VAL A 95 12.63 35.64 -9.65
CA VAL A 95 12.98 35.42 -8.24
C VAL A 95 11.86 34.65 -7.55
N LEU A 96 12.20 33.47 -7.01
CA LEU A 96 11.31 32.67 -6.16
C LEU A 96 11.58 33.00 -4.70
N ARG A 97 10.51 33.25 -3.92
CA ARG A 97 10.60 33.53 -2.48
C ARG A 97 9.48 32.85 -1.73
N LEU A 98 9.82 32.25 -0.58
CA LEU A 98 8.80 31.79 0.36
C LEU A 98 8.37 32.96 1.25
N THR A 99 7.10 33.36 1.12
CA THR A 99 6.48 34.46 1.87
C THR A 99 5.30 33.94 2.69
N LYS A 100 4.76 34.80 3.56
CA LYS A 100 3.57 34.52 4.35
C LYS A 100 2.58 35.66 4.15
N GLN A 101 1.39 35.35 3.65
CA GLN A 101 0.30 36.30 3.44
C GLN A 101 -0.93 35.78 4.17
N ASP A 102 -1.59 36.61 4.99
CA ASP A 102 -2.79 36.25 5.77
C ASP A 102 -2.66 34.94 6.55
N HIS A 103 -1.50 34.73 7.17
CA HIS A 103 -1.11 33.51 7.90
C HIS A 103 -0.83 32.26 7.05
N PHE A 104 -1.06 32.27 5.74
CA PHE A 104 -0.77 31.15 4.85
C PHE A 104 0.62 31.26 4.20
N PRO A 105 1.40 30.17 4.11
CA PRO A 105 2.65 30.16 3.39
C PRO A 105 2.41 30.18 1.87
N MET A 106 3.16 31.04 1.18
CA MET A 106 3.05 31.28 -0.25
C MET A 106 4.43 31.18 -0.91
N LEU A 107 4.51 30.53 -2.06
CA LEU A 107 5.66 30.63 -2.94
C LEU A 107 5.39 31.77 -3.93
N SER A 108 6.05 32.91 -3.68
CA SER A 108 5.96 34.10 -4.51
C SER A 108 6.98 34.04 -5.64
N CYS A 109 6.51 34.13 -6.87
CA CYS A 109 7.31 34.16 -8.09
C CYS A 109 7.23 35.56 -8.69
N SER A 110 8.30 36.34 -8.50
CA SER A 110 8.44 37.69 -9.06
C SER A 110 9.20 37.64 -10.37
N ILE A 111 8.59 38.18 -11.43
CA ILE A 111 9.09 38.16 -12.80
C ILE A 111 9.31 39.61 -13.24
N SER A 112 10.53 39.93 -13.65
CA SER A 112 10.90 41.26 -14.18
C SER A 112 10.90 41.22 -15.71
N LEU A 113 10.22 42.16 -16.36
CA LEU A 113 10.07 42.24 -17.82
C LEU A 113 10.74 43.52 -18.37
N LEU A 114 11.39 43.40 -19.54
CA LEU A 114 12.11 44.49 -20.23
C LEU A 114 11.25 45.13 -21.35
N VAL A 115 10.10 45.73 -21.03
CA VAL A 115 9.24 46.39 -22.04
C VAL A 115 8.93 47.83 -21.62
N CYS A 116 9.47 48.82 -22.35
CA CYS A 116 9.21 50.27 -22.21
C CYS A 116 9.12 50.78 -20.74
N GLY A 117 10.03 50.30 -19.88
CA GLY A 117 10.04 50.51 -18.43
C GLY A 117 10.27 49.20 -17.68
N MET A 118 10.57 49.29 -16.37
CA MET A 118 10.61 48.10 -15.50
C MET A 118 9.18 47.76 -15.07
N SER A 119 8.55 46.79 -15.74
CA SER A 119 7.30 46.19 -15.26
C SER A 119 7.63 44.86 -14.55
N SER A 120 7.04 44.64 -13.38
CA SER A 120 7.20 43.39 -12.63
C SER A 120 5.85 42.74 -12.39
N VAL A 121 5.80 41.43 -12.58
CA VAL A 121 4.61 40.60 -12.36
C VAL A 121 4.93 39.64 -11.23
N THR A 122 4.09 39.60 -10.19
CA THR A 122 4.27 38.66 -9.07
C THR A 122 3.10 37.70 -8.99
N HIS A 123 3.41 36.40 -9.03
CA HIS A 123 2.44 35.32 -8.83
C HIS A 123 2.64 34.70 -7.45
N ASN A 124 1.59 34.66 -6.63
CA ASN A 124 1.64 34.01 -5.32
C ASN A 124 0.96 32.64 -5.41
N ILE A 125 1.73 31.57 -5.19
CA ILE A 125 1.26 30.20 -5.23
C ILE A 125 1.08 29.72 -3.79
N HIS A 126 -0.14 29.32 -3.42
CA HIS A 126 -0.36 28.68 -2.13
C HIS A 126 0.42 27.37 -2.05
N VAL A 127 1.21 27.21 -0.99
CA VAL A 127 1.98 26.00 -0.70
C VAL A 127 1.66 25.51 0.69
N ARG A 128 1.85 24.22 0.97
CA ARG A 128 1.81 23.69 2.33
C ARG A 128 3.22 23.36 2.79
N VAL A 129 3.58 23.80 3.98
CA VAL A 129 4.86 23.46 4.59
C VAL A 129 4.68 22.16 5.36
N LEU A 130 5.52 21.18 5.05
CA LEU A 130 5.43 19.83 5.60
C LEU A 130 6.28 19.71 6.87
N SER A 131 5.86 18.87 7.82
CA SER A 131 6.60 18.68 9.05
C SER A 131 7.93 17.94 8.79
N PRO A 132 8.99 18.20 9.57
CA PRO A 132 10.28 17.55 9.40
C PRO A 132 10.27 16.03 9.66
N LEU A 133 9.27 15.53 10.38
CA LEU A 133 9.06 14.10 10.67
C LEU A 133 8.60 13.32 9.42
N MET A 134 8.07 14.00 8.41
CA MET A 134 7.66 13.37 7.17
C MET A 134 8.90 13.14 6.28
N GLN A 135 9.55 11.99 6.46
CA GLN A 135 10.68 11.58 5.64
C GLN A 135 10.18 11.03 4.30
N LEU A 136 10.53 11.74 3.23
CA LEU A 136 10.42 11.24 1.86
C LEU A 136 11.57 10.26 1.60
N PHE A 137 11.24 9.01 1.30
CA PHE A 137 12.20 7.99 0.93
C PHE A 137 12.19 7.76 -0.58
N GLU A 138 13.38 7.58 -1.14
CA GLU A 138 13.54 7.11 -2.50
C GLU A 138 12.89 5.72 -2.63
N PRO A 139 12.13 5.45 -3.71
CA PRO A 139 11.50 4.16 -3.89
C PRO A 139 12.54 3.04 -4.04
N VAL A 140 12.44 2.03 -3.18
CA VAL A 140 13.27 0.83 -3.27
C VAL A 140 12.74 -0.06 -4.39
N VAL A 141 13.56 -0.27 -5.43
CA VAL A 141 13.24 -1.13 -6.57
C VAL A 141 14.20 -2.33 -6.63
N PRO A 142 13.75 -3.49 -7.16
CA PRO A 142 14.65 -4.60 -7.42
C PRO A 142 15.73 -4.23 -8.45
N GLU A 143 16.82 -5.00 -8.45
CA GLU A 143 17.84 -4.91 -9.51
C GLU A 143 17.21 -5.18 -10.89
N PRO A 144 17.60 -4.43 -11.94
CA PRO A 144 16.98 -4.56 -13.26
C PRO A 144 17.47 -5.80 -14.01
N ASP A 145 16.52 -6.52 -14.60
CA ASP A 145 16.78 -7.68 -15.48
C ASP A 145 17.40 -7.25 -16.82
N CYS A 146 17.06 -6.06 -17.29
CA CYS A 146 17.57 -5.49 -18.53
C CYS A 146 17.66 -3.97 -18.41
N HIS A 147 18.73 -3.37 -18.94
CA HIS A 147 18.86 -1.91 -19.04
C HIS A 147 19.32 -1.51 -20.44
N ILE A 148 18.71 -0.49 -21.02
CA ILE A 148 18.93 -0.11 -22.42
C ILE A 148 18.74 1.40 -22.60
N ILE A 149 19.57 2.03 -23.42
CA ILE A 149 19.34 3.42 -23.85
C ILE A 149 18.17 3.44 -24.83
N LEU A 150 17.13 4.20 -24.50
CA LEU A 150 15.94 4.31 -25.35
C LEU A 150 16.23 5.11 -26.63
N PRO A 151 15.54 4.80 -27.74
CA PRO A 151 15.52 5.67 -28.91
C PRO A 151 14.87 7.03 -28.56
N PRO A 152 14.98 8.04 -29.44
CA PRO A 152 14.46 9.38 -29.18
C PRO A 152 13.01 9.36 -28.66
N LEU A 153 12.81 9.89 -27.44
CA LEU A 153 11.51 9.80 -26.77
C LEU A 153 10.37 10.47 -27.54
N ALA A 154 10.67 11.52 -28.33
CA ALA A 154 9.69 12.17 -29.20
C ALA A 154 9.13 11.21 -30.26
N GLN A 155 9.97 10.35 -30.83
CA GLN A 155 9.57 9.31 -31.77
C GLN A 155 8.73 8.24 -31.08
N LEU A 156 9.16 7.79 -29.89
CA LEU A 156 8.40 6.83 -29.09
C LEU A 156 7.03 7.37 -28.70
N ARG A 157 6.94 8.66 -28.37
CA ARG A 157 5.68 9.34 -28.05
C ARG A 157 4.74 9.33 -29.24
N TYR A 158 5.23 9.72 -30.43
CA TYR A 158 4.44 9.71 -31.65
C TYR A 158 3.91 8.32 -32.03
N ILE A 159 4.70 7.26 -31.80
CA ILE A 159 4.26 5.88 -32.00
C ILE A 159 3.19 5.50 -30.95
N SER A 160 3.45 5.83 -29.68
CA SER A 160 2.58 5.46 -28.55
C SER A 160 1.21 6.15 -28.58
N GLU A 161 1.12 7.38 -29.08
CA GLU A 161 -0.16 8.08 -29.27
C GLU A 161 -1.07 7.32 -30.24
N ARG A 162 -0.50 6.67 -31.28
CA ARG A 162 -1.28 5.85 -32.22
C ARG A 162 -1.82 4.56 -31.58
N PHE A 163 -1.12 4.02 -30.58
CA PHE A 163 -1.58 2.83 -29.85
C PHE A 163 -2.76 3.10 -28.92
N ARG A 164 -2.93 4.35 -28.47
CA ARG A 164 -4.04 4.76 -27.59
C ARG A 164 -5.42 4.47 -28.19
N ALA A 165 -5.56 4.52 -29.51
CA ALA A 165 -6.81 4.21 -30.20
C ALA A 165 -7.12 2.70 -30.27
N ILE A 166 -6.12 1.84 -30.04
CA ILE A 166 -6.20 0.38 -30.24
C ILE A 166 -6.34 -0.36 -28.90
N SER A 167 -5.62 0.07 -27.88
CA SER A 167 -5.68 -0.52 -26.54
C SER A 167 -5.36 0.50 -25.45
N ASN A 168 -5.80 0.20 -24.24
CA ASN A 168 -5.43 0.92 -23.03
C ASN A 168 -4.07 0.48 -22.46
N LYS A 169 -3.49 -0.65 -22.93
CA LYS A 169 -2.20 -1.18 -22.48
C LYS A 169 -1.21 -1.31 -23.65
N VAL A 170 0.04 -0.93 -23.40
CA VAL A 170 1.17 -1.11 -24.33
C VAL A 170 2.16 -2.11 -23.74
N THR A 171 2.71 -2.96 -24.60
CA THR A 171 3.74 -3.94 -24.28
C THR A 171 5.10 -3.38 -24.68
N LEU A 172 5.99 -3.27 -23.71
CA LEU A 172 7.39 -2.86 -23.87
C LEU A 172 8.26 -4.11 -23.70
N LYS A 173 9.23 -4.31 -24.59
CA LYS A 173 10.18 -5.43 -24.50
C LYS A 173 11.58 -4.91 -24.73
N ALA A 174 12.55 -5.37 -23.96
CA ALA A 174 13.96 -5.05 -24.16
C ALA A 174 14.84 -6.28 -23.90
N ASN A 175 16.03 -6.32 -24.48
CA ASN A 175 17.04 -7.33 -24.16
C ASN A 175 18.43 -6.70 -23.98
N MET A 176 19.39 -7.52 -23.55
CA MET A 176 20.80 -7.15 -23.37
C MET A 176 21.63 -7.32 -24.65
N SER A 177 20.98 -7.28 -25.82
CA SER A 177 21.59 -7.35 -27.15
C SER A 177 21.23 -6.13 -28.01
N GLY A 178 20.85 -5.02 -27.39
CA GLY A 178 20.53 -3.77 -28.09
C GLY A 178 19.19 -3.76 -28.84
N GLU A 179 18.23 -4.62 -28.49
CA GLU A 179 16.91 -4.62 -29.12
C GLU A 179 15.82 -4.12 -28.14
N PHE A 180 15.02 -3.15 -28.59
CA PHE A 180 13.83 -2.65 -27.89
C PHE A 180 12.60 -2.81 -28.79
N GLN A 181 11.48 -3.25 -28.23
CA GLN A 181 10.21 -3.39 -28.95
C GLN A 181 9.10 -2.73 -28.16
N ILE A 182 8.21 -2.05 -28.87
CA ILE A 182 6.98 -1.48 -28.32
C ILE A 182 5.82 -1.94 -29.17
N GLY A 183 4.74 -2.40 -28.56
CA GLY A 183 3.59 -2.86 -29.32
C GLY A 183 2.32 -2.96 -28.54
N VAL A 184 1.24 -3.11 -29.27
CA VAL A 184 -0.12 -3.22 -28.77
C VAL A 184 -0.78 -4.46 -29.34
N ILE A 185 -1.56 -5.14 -28.51
CA ILE A 185 -2.33 -6.33 -28.88
C ILE A 185 -3.79 -6.02 -28.51
N SER A 186 -4.70 -6.19 -29.47
CA SER A 186 -6.15 -6.18 -29.30
C SER A 186 -6.74 -7.44 -29.94
N ASP A 187 -8.07 -7.61 -29.82
CA ASP A 187 -8.77 -8.77 -30.40
C ASP A 187 -8.69 -8.82 -31.93
N SER A 188 -8.45 -7.67 -32.58
CA SER A 188 -8.46 -7.55 -34.04
C SER A 188 -7.09 -7.30 -34.65
N CYS A 189 -6.12 -6.78 -33.90
CA CYS A 189 -4.80 -6.49 -34.45
C CYS A 189 -3.66 -6.58 -33.42
N LYS A 190 -2.48 -6.92 -33.93
CA LYS A 190 -1.22 -6.86 -33.20
C LYS A 190 -0.26 -5.96 -33.98
N ILE A 191 0.17 -4.87 -33.36
CA ILE A 191 1.13 -3.93 -33.95
C ILE A 191 2.36 -3.90 -33.04
N GLU A 192 3.55 -4.15 -33.60
CA GLU A 192 4.81 -4.07 -32.89
C GLU A 192 5.81 -3.26 -33.72
N THR A 193 6.48 -2.31 -33.08
CA THR A 193 7.60 -1.54 -33.62
C THR A 193 8.87 -2.02 -32.94
N LYS A 194 9.88 -2.40 -33.74
CA LYS A 194 11.17 -2.90 -33.26
C LYS A 194 12.28 -1.91 -33.57
N PHE A 195 13.09 -1.63 -32.56
CA PHE A 195 14.33 -0.87 -32.60
C PHE A 195 15.49 -1.84 -32.35
N LYS A 196 16.57 -1.67 -33.11
CA LYS A 196 17.78 -2.49 -33.05
C LYS A 196 18.99 -1.57 -32.89
N ASP A 197 20.14 -2.19 -32.61
CA ASP A 197 21.43 -1.52 -32.52
C ASP A 197 21.46 -0.40 -31.45
N LEU A 198 20.69 -0.61 -30.38
CA LEU A 198 20.70 0.26 -29.20
C LEU A 198 21.83 -0.15 -28.24
N ILE A 199 22.21 0.80 -27.39
CA ILE A 199 23.32 0.61 -26.45
C ILE A 199 22.77 0.13 -25.09
N ASN A 200 23.34 -0.95 -24.56
CA ASN A 200 23.17 -1.36 -23.18
C ASN A 200 24.33 -0.76 -22.36
N PRO A 201 24.09 0.24 -21.48
CA PRO A 201 25.16 0.89 -20.71
C PRO A 201 25.81 -0.09 -19.73
N GLU A 202 27.09 0.12 -19.39
CA GLU A 202 27.77 -0.72 -18.41
C GLU A 202 27.31 -0.38 -16.97
N LEU A 203 27.35 -1.38 -16.09
CA LEU A 203 27.02 -1.20 -14.67
C LEU A 203 28.23 -0.60 -13.94
N ASP A 204 28.00 0.44 -13.15
CA ASP A 204 29.03 1.02 -12.29
C ASP A 204 29.46 0.01 -11.19
N PRO A 205 30.74 -0.40 -11.15
CA PRO A 205 31.27 -1.30 -10.13
C PRO A 205 31.19 -0.75 -8.70
N CYS A 206 31.13 0.57 -8.53
CA CYS A 206 30.99 1.20 -7.21
C CYS A 206 29.54 1.12 -6.69
N ALA A 207 28.56 1.05 -7.58
CA ALA A 207 27.14 1.04 -7.24
C ALA A 207 26.58 -0.38 -7.05
N VAL A 208 27.22 -1.40 -7.62
CA VAL A 208 26.74 -2.79 -7.61
C VAL A 208 27.70 -3.70 -6.83
N LYS A 209 27.19 -4.35 -5.77
CA LYS A 209 28.00 -5.18 -4.86
C LYS A 209 28.68 -6.38 -5.53
N ASP A 210 27.97 -7.08 -6.43
CA ASP A 210 28.43 -8.30 -7.13
C ASP A 210 27.97 -8.27 -8.60
N ILE A 211 28.72 -7.61 -9.49
CA ILE A 211 28.35 -7.48 -10.93
C ILE A 211 28.12 -8.85 -11.59
N SER A 212 28.97 -9.83 -11.29
CA SER A 212 28.90 -11.17 -11.91
C SER A 212 27.60 -11.92 -11.62
N LYS A 213 26.93 -11.59 -10.51
CA LYS A 213 25.66 -12.19 -10.10
C LYS A 213 24.44 -11.32 -10.44
N HIS A 214 24.64 -10.17 -11.05
CA HIS A 214 23.55 -9.25 -11.35
C HIS A 214 22.58 -9.88 -12.37
N PRO A 215 21.25 -9.72 -12.23
CA PRO A 215 20.25 -10.34 -13.12
C PRO A 215 20.50 -10.11 -14.61
N SER A 216 20.96 -8.90 -14.97
CA SER A 216 21.31 -8.55 -16.36
C SER A 216 22.54 -9.25 -16.93
N GLN A 217 23.40 -9.83 -16.08
CA GLN A 217 24.62 -10.55 -16.50
C GLN A 217 24.41 -12.07 -16.60
N ILE A 218 23.54 -12.63 -15.75
CA ILE A 218 23.28 -14.08 -15.71
C ILE A 218 22.28 -14.51 -16.80
N ARG A 219 21.33 -13.63 -17.13
CA ARG A 219 20.26 -13.95 -18.09
C ARG A 219 20.81 -14.10 -19.52
N ASP A 220 20.14 -14.92 -20.33
CA ASP A 220 20.37 -14.96 -21.77
C ASP A 220 20.22 -13.55 -22.37
N LYS A 221 21.30 -13.03 -22.94
CA LYS A 221 21.36 -11.67 -23.49
C LYS A 221 20.36 -11.42 -24.61
N LYS A 222 19.92 -12.47 -25.32
CA LYS A 222 18.95 -12.38 -26.41
C LYS A 222 17.51 -12.45 -25.93
N ALA A 223 17.27 -12.97 -24.73
CA ALA A 223 15.94 -13.12 -24.17
C ALA A 223 15.32 -11.75 -23.86
N PHE A 224 14.07 -11.57 -24.29
CA PHE A 224 13.32 -10.34 -24.00
C PHE A 224 12.78 -10.34 -22.58
N VAL A 225 12.99 -9.25 -21.87
CA VAL A 225 12.21 -8.86 -20.70
C VAL A 225 10.97 -8.14 -21.20
N THR A 226 9.78 -8.61 -20.80
CA THR A 226 8.51 -8.05 -21.26
C THR A 226 7.77 -7.35 -20.13
N MET A 227 7.24 -6.16 -20.44
CA MET A 227 6.47 -5.34 -19.52
C MET A 227 5.21 -4.83 -20.18
N LYS A 228 4.09 -4.82 -19.44
CA LYS A 228 2.82 -4.24 -19.90
C LYS A 228 2.46 -3.06 -19.03
N VAL A 229 2.18 -1.92 -19.64
CA VAL A 229 1.92 -0.66 -18.94
C VAL A 229 0.70 0.03 -19.52
N SER A 230 0.04 0.86 -18.72
CA SER A 230 -1.03 1.74 -19.19
C SER A 230 -0.49 2.70 -20.25
N VAL A 231 -1.17 2.80 -21.40
CA VAL A 231 -0.81 3.75 -22.46
C VAL A 231 -0.83 5.18 -21.93
N LYS A 232 -1.78 5.50 -21.04
CA LYS A 232 -1.89 6.82 -20.42
C LYS A 232 -0.65 7.17 -19.61
N ASP A 233 -0.21 6.26 -18.74
CA ASP A 233 0.94 6.51 -17.85
C ASP A 233 2.25 6.54 -18.64
N TRP A 234 2.38 5.65 -19.63
CA TRP A 234 3.49 5.68 -20.57
C TRP A 234 3.58 7.00 -21.34
N LEU A 235 2.48 7.51 -21.88
CA LEU A 235 2.44 8.79 -22.58
C LEU A 235 2.74 9.97 -21.66
N ASN A 236 2.26 9.94 -20.41
CA ASN A 236 2.58 10.96 -19.42
C ASN A 236 4.07 10.98 -19.11
N LEU A 237 4.69 9.82 -18.92
CA LEU A 237 6.13 9.70 -18.68
C LEU A 237 6.94 10.21 -19.88
N LEU A 238 6.57 9.83 -21.10
CA LEU A 238 7.24 10.29 -22.32
C LEU A 238 7.19 11.81 -22.51
N GLN A 239 6.42 12.59 -21.75
CA GLN A 239 6.48 14.06 -21.79
C GLN A 239 7.84 14.62 -21.40
N VAL A 240 8.63 13.86 -20.64
CA VAL A 240 10.01 14.24 -20.31
C VAL A 240 10.90 14.41 -21.55
N HIS A 241 10.49 13.97 -22.75
CA HIS A 241 11.20 14.23 -24.01
C HIS A 241 11.50 15.71 -24.28
N ILE A 242 10.77 16.64 -23.64
CA ILE A 242 10.95 18.08 -23.78
C ILE A 242 12.28 18.55 -23.12
N VAL A 243 12.73 17.82 -22.08
CA VAL A 243 13.98 18.11 -21.35
C VAL A 243 15.05 17.05 -21.55
N ALA A 244 14.66 15.82 -21.84
CA ALA A 244 15.54 14.66 -21.85
C ALA A 244 16.50 14.71 -23.04
N LYS A 245 17.79 14.52 -22.76
CA LYS A 245 18.84 14.33 -23.77
C LYS A 245 19.15 12.85 -23.97
N ARG A 246 19.32 12.13 -22.86
CA ARG A 246 19.59 10.69 -22.83
C ARG A 246 18.69 10.03 -21.80
N VAL A 247 18.14 8.87 -22.14
CA VAL A 247 17.25 8.11 -21.25
C VAL A 247 17.65 6.65 -21.22
N ILE A 248 17.94 6.16 -20.02
CA ILE A 248 18.22 4.75 -19.77
C ILE A 248 16.95 4.13 -19.18
N ALA A 249 16.45 3.07 -19.81
CA ALA A 249 15.31 2.30 -19.33
C ALA A 249 15.79 1.01 -18.65
N CYS A 250 15.47 0.87 -17.38
CA CYS A 250 15.74 -0.28 -16.55
C CYS A 250 14.45 -1.07 -16.32
N PHE A 251 14.40 -2.29 -16.86
CA PHE A 251 13.27 -3.20 -16.80
C PHE A 251 13.44 -4.15 -15.62
N CYS A 252 12.53 -4.09 -14.66
CA CYS A 252 12.40 -5.07 -13.59
C CYS A 252 11.15 -5.93 -13.88
N GLU A 253 11.37 -7.14 -14.38
CA GLU A 253 10.33 -8.01 -14.92
C GLU A 253 9.19 -8.22 -13.91
N GLY A 254 7.99 -7.87 -14.34
CA GLY A 254 6.79 -7.97 -13.53
C GLY A 254 6.72 -7.04 -12.31
N HIS A 255 7.63 -6.08 -12.13
CA HIS A 255 7.62 -5.11 -11.01
C HIS A 255 7.44 -3.67 -11.48
N ALA A 256 8.48 -3.11 -12.12
CA ALA A 256 8.54 -1.68 -12.44
C ALA A 256 9.48 -1.40 -13.61
N LEU A 257 9.24 -0.28 -14.28
CA LEU A 257 10.08 0.27 -15.32
C LEU A 257 10.66 1.56 -14.76
N VAL A 258 11.97 1.61 -14.58
CA VAL A 258 12.67 2.80 -14.09
C VAL A 258 13.32 3.49 -15.28
N LEU A 259 12.98 4.75 -15.53
CA LEU A 259 13.64 5.57 -16.54
C LEU A 259 14.56 6.57 -15.84
N TYR A 260 15.86 6.43 -16.06
CA TYR A 260 16.85 7.41 -15.68
C TYR A 260 17.00 8.42 -16.81
N VAL A 261 16.60 9.66 -16.54
CA VAL A 261 16.58 10.74 -17.52
C VAL A 261 17.67 11.74 -17.20
N TYR A 262 18.56 11.95 -18.17
CA TYR A 262 19.62 12.94 -18.09
C TYR A 262 19.22 14.20 -18.89
N ILE A 263 19.23 15.35 -18.21
CA ILE A 263 18.78 16.63 -18.79
C ILE A 263 19.96 17.47 -19.35
N MET A 264 21.18 17.22 -18.89
CA MET A 264 22.39 17.93 -19.32
C MET A 264 23.41 16.98 -19.95
N GLU A 265 24.14 17.48 -20.95
CA GLU A 265 25.28 16.80 -21.58
C GLU A 265 26.56 17.35 -20.92
N SER A 266 26.94 16.83 -19.75
CA SER A 266 28.30 16.95 -19.24
C SER A 266 29.05 15.66 -19.53
N GLU A 267 30.30 15.76 -20.00
CA GLU A 267 31.21 14.60 -20.12
C GLU A 267 31.59 14.04 -18.74
N GLU A 268 31.44 14.84 -17.69
CA GLU A 268 31.56 14.41 -16.30
C GLU A 268 30.21 13.84 -15.80
N GLU A 269 30.19 12.54 -15.50
CA GLU A 269 29.03 11.81 -14.96
C GLU A 269 28.50 12.37 -13.63
N SER A 270 29.29 13.21 -12.96
CA SER A 270 29.01 13.81 -11.65
C SER A 270 28.15 15.07 -11.71
N SER A 271 28.02 15.76 -12.85
CA SER A 271 27.32 17.05 -12.96
C SER A 271 26.00 17.01 -13.75
N ALA A 272 25.52 15.79 -14.10
CA ALA A 272 24.29 15.62 -14.86
C ALA A 272 23.05 15.55 -13.95
N VAL A 273 22.04 16.37 -14.26
CA VAL A 273 20.72 16.30 -13.63
C VAL A 273 20.07 14.94 -13.94
N LEU A 274 19.87 14.13 -12.89
CA LEU A 274 19.22 12.83 -12.94
C LEU A 274 17.77 12.94 -12.49
N VAL A 275 16.84 12.65 -13.40
CA VAL A 275 15.43 12.45 -13.07
C VAL A 275 15.11 10.96 -13.17
N SER A 276 14.91 10.33 -12.01
CA SER A 276 14.46 8.94 -11.93
C SER A 276 12.93 8.92 -11.99
N LEU A 277 12.39 8.52 -13.14
CA LEU A 277 10.96 8.32 -13.33
C LEU A 277 10.66 6.83 -13.14
N LEU A 278 9.89 6.52 -12.10
CA LEU A 278 9.51 5.15 -11.79
C LEU A 278 8.07 4.91 -12.25
N LEU A 279 7.89 4.12 -13.31
CA LEU A 279 6.59 3.59 -13.66
C LEU A 279 6.40 2.25 -12.94
N ILE A 280 5.60 2.26 -11.88
CA ILE A 280 5.24 1.02 -11.19
C ILE A 280 4.21 0.31 -12.08
N CYS A 281 4.60 -0.83 -12.63
CA CYS A 281 3.83 -1.56 -13.64
C CYS A 281 2.99 -2.67 -13.04
N GLN A 282 3.18 -2.96 -11.75
CA GLN A 282 2.23 -3.75 -11.01
C GLN A 282 0.99 -2.88 -10.74
N GLU A 283 -0.10 -3.16 -11.46
CA GLU A 283 -1.35 -3.40 -10.73
C GLU A 283 -0.93 -4.38 -9.62
N LYS A 284 -0.87 -3.91 -8.37
CA LYS A 284 -0.51 -4.77 -7.25
C LYS A 284 -1.71 -5.70 -7.03
N ASP A 285 -1.79 -6.69 -7.91
CA ASP A 285 -2.84 -7.69 -8.02
C ASP A 285 -2.69 -8.76 -6.94
N TYR A 286 -1.74 -8.59 -6.01
CA TYR A 286 -1.51 -9.46 -4.88
C TYR A 286 -1.56 -8.65 -3.58
N LEU A 287 -2.15 -9.28 -2.56
CA LEU A 287 -2.30 -8.71 -1.24
C LEU A 287 -0.94 -8.32 -0.64
N ASN A 288 -0.79 -7.04 -0.27
CA ASN A 288 0.40 -6.50 0.38
C ASN A 288 0.05 -5.39 1.40
N GLN A 289 0.96 -5.13 2.35
CA GLN A 289 0.72 -4.20 3.46
C GLN A 289 0.82 -2.72 3.03
N ASN A 290 1.59 -2.43 1.99
CA ASN A 290 1.94 -1.05 1.62
C ASN A 290 0.90 -0.39 0.72
N SER A 291 -0.02 -1.14 0.13
CA SER A 291 -0.97 -0.62 -0.85
C SER A 291 -2.16 -1.53 -1.07
N TYR A 292 -3.25 -0.93 -1.53
CA TYR A 292 -4.47 -1.63 -1.86
C TYR A 292 -4.31 -2.49 -3.12
N SER A 293 -4.90 -3.67 -3.05
CA SER A 293 -4.90 -4.72 -4.07
C SER A 293 -6.34 -4.97 -4.48
N SER A 294 -6.63 -4.91 -5.77
CA SER A 294 -7.98 -5.16 -6.27
C SER A 294 -8.28 -6.66 -6.30
N CYS A 295 -9.46 -7.05 -5.83
CA CYS A 295 -9.98 -8.41 -5.92
C CYS A 295 -11.45 -8.39 -6.36
N ILE A 296 -11.91 -9.52 -6.88
CA ILE A 296 -13.28 -9.71 -7.37
C ILE A 296 -14.05 -10.57 -6.39
N ILE A 297 -15.31 -10.23 -6.13
CA ILE A 297 -16.21 -11.09 -5.35
C ILE A 297 -16.59 -12.30 -6.19
N ARG A 298 -15.99 -13.45 -5.89
CA ARG A 298 -16.26 -14.73 -6.56
C ARG A 298 -17.60 -15.31 -6.13
N LYS A 299 -17.87 -15.27 -4.82
CA LYS A 299 -19.04 -15.92 -4.22
C LYS A 299 -19.49 -15.19 -2.96
N ILE A 300 -20.81 -15.13 -2.77
CA ILE A 300 -21.44 -14.61 -1.54
C ILE A 300 -22.31 -15.73 -0.96
N ARG A 301 -22.04 -16.17 0.28
CA ARG A 301 -22.85 -17.15 1.01
C ARG A 301 -23.48 -16.47 2.22
N ARG A 302 -24.80 -16.32 2.23
CA ARG A 302 -25.53 -15.76 3.38
C ARG A 302 -25.63 -16.81 4.49
N LEU A 303 -25.17 -16.48 5.69
CA LEU A 303 -25.22 -17.35 6.87
C LEU A 303 -26.39 -17.00 7.80
N SER A 304 -26.72 -15.72 7.91
CA SER A 304 -27.86 -15.25 8.71
C SER A 304 -28.50 -14.03 8.07
N VAL A 305 -29.54 -13.47 8.73
CA VAL A 305 -30.20 -12.24 8.26
C VAL A 305 -29.20 -11.09 8.12
N SER A 306 -28.18 -11.03 8.97
CA SER A 306 -27.21 -9.94 9.04
C SER A 306 -25.78 -10.34 8.67
N THR A 307 -25.49 -11.62 8.38
CA THR A 307 -24.10 -12.09 8.18
C THR A 307 -23.92 -12.84 6.87
N CYS A 308 -22.89 -12.46 6.11
CA CYS A 308 -22.50 -13.08 4.86
C CYS A 308 -21.01 -13.46 4.86
N LEU A 309 -20.69 -14.52 4.13
CA LEU A 309 -19.35 -14.89 3.73
C LEU A 309 -19.08 -14.40 2.31
N TYR A 310 -17.96 -13.72 2.14
CA TYR A 310 -17.49 -13.22 0.86
C TYR A 310 -16.21 -13.95 0.49
N GLU A 311 -16.25 -14.71 -0.59
CA GLU A 311 -15.07 -15.31 -1.21
C GLU A 311 -14.55 -14.37 -2.29
N LEU A 312 -13.33 -13.91 -2.10
CA LEU A 312 -12.70 -12.87 -2.89
C LEU A 312 -11.47 -13.46 -3.58
N GLU A 313 -11.32 -13.16 -4.86
CA GLU A 313 -10.24 -13.69 -5.69
C GLU A 313 -9.33 -12.55 -6.18
N PHE A 314 -8.03 -12.73 -5.98
CA PHE A 314 -7.00 -11.84 -6.49
C PHE A 314 -6.66 -12.20 -7.94
N ASN A 315 -6.38 -11.22 -8.79
CA ASN A 315 -6.01 -11.49 -10.19
C ASN A 315 -4.68 -12.28 -10.29
N ARG A 316 -3.83 -12.20 -9.26
CA ARG A 316 -2.57 -12.93 -9.20
C ARG A 316 -2.32 -13.50 -7.80
N PRO A 317 -1.73 -14.69 -7.70
CA PRO A 317 -1.32 -15.23 -6.42
C PRO A 317 -0.19 -14.40 -5.79
N SER A 318 -0.24 -14.21 -4.48
CA SER A 318 0.83 -13.57 -3.71
C SER A 318 2.08 -14.45 -3.67
N LYS A 319 3.20 -13.89 -4.15
CA LYS A 319 4.51 -14.56 -4.16
C LYS A 319 5.15 -14.67 -2.78
N HIS A 320 4.77 -13.79 -1.84
CA HIS A 320 5.32 -13.72 -0.49
C HIS A 320 4.25 -14.00 0.57
N PHE A 321 3.42 -15.02 0.32
CA PHE A 321 2.40 -15.43 1.26
C PHE A 321 3.04 -16.02 2.53
N LYS A 322 2.80 -15.39 3.68
CA LYS A 322 3.19 -15.93 5.00
C LYS A 322 1.95 -16.47 5.69
N ASP A 323 2.02 -17.70 6.16
CA ASP A 323 0.99 -18.30 6.99
C ASP A 323 1.12 -17.74 8.41
N LEU A 324 0.39 -16.65 8.68
CA LEU A 324 0.35 -16.00 9.98
C LEU A 324 -0.80 -16.57 10.81
N PRO A 325 -0.63 -16.71 12.14
CA PRO A 325 -1.60 -17.36 13.01
C PRO A 325 -2.91 -16.56 13.12
N ILE A 326 -2.83 -15.31 13.58
CA ILE A 326 -3.95 -14.37 13.59
C ILE A 326 -3.59 -13.13 12.80
N GLN A 327 -4.31 -12.93 11.70
CA GLN A 327 -4.04 -11.85 10.75
C GLN A 327 -5.32 -11.16 10.30
N SER A 328 -5.21 -9.88 9.95
CA SER A 328 -6.31 -9.08 9.42
C SER A 328 -5.99 -8.51 8.04
N VAL A 329 -7.03 -8.11 7.32
CA VAL A 329 -6.94 -7.31 6.09
C VAL A 329 -7.78 -6.05 6.26
N LEU A 330 -7.30 -4.96 5.69
CA LEU A 330 -8.04 -3.71 5.58
C LEU A 330 -8.91 -3.75 4.33
N LEU A 331 -10.23 -3.70 4.54
CA LEU A 331 -11.21 -3.51 3.48
C LEU A 331 -11.52 -2.03 3.35
N LYS A 332 -11.35 -1.50 2.13
CA LYS A 332 -11.64 -0.11 1.80
C LYS A 332 -13.02 0.02 1.15
N ASN A 333 -13.82 0.94 1.68
CA ASN A 333 -14.99 1.45 0.98
C ASN A 333 -14.51 2.56 0.03
N SER A 334 -14.47 2.25 -1.27
CA SER A 334 -13.98 3.17 -2.30
C SER A 334 -14.93 4.35 -2.56
N ASP A 335 -16.19 4.28 -2.12
CA ASP A 335 -17.19 5.34 -2.40
C ASP A 335 -16.97 6.58 -1.51
N ILE A 336 -16.54 6.36 -0.26
CA ILE A 336 -16.31 7.43 0.74
C ILE A 336 -14.90 7.39 1.37
N GLN A 337 -14.01 6.57 0.83
CA GLN A 337 -12.58 6.49 1.18
C GLN A 337 -12.29 6.16 2.66
N ILE A 338 -13.14 5.36 3.30
CA ILE A 338 -12.90 4.82 4.64
C ILE A 338 -12.42 3.37 4.58
N GLN A 339 -11.78 2.87 5.63
CA GLN A 339 -11.26 1.50 5.70
C GLN A 339 -11.53 0.87 7.08
N ARG A 340 -11.63 -0.46 7.13
CA ARG A 340 -11.80 -1.20 8.39
C ARG A 340 -11.08 -2.55 8.35
N HIS A 341 -10.55 -2.97 9.49
CA HIS A 341 -9.94 -4.28 9.66
C HIS A 341 -11.01 -5.38 9.67
N TYR A 342 -10.72 -6.47 8.96
CA TYR A 342 -11.48 -7.71 8.98
C TYR A 342 -10.52 -8.89 9.11
N THR A 343 -10.84 -9.83 9.97
CA THR A 343 -10.11 -11.09 10.08
C THR A 343 -10.66 -12.09 9.06
N PRO A 344 -9.87 -12.50 8.05
CA PRO A 344 -10.32 -13.52 7.11
C PRO A 344 -10.44 -14.88 7.79
N ILE A 345 -11.49 -15.65 7.50
CA ILE A 345 -11.57 -17.04 7.99
C ILE A 345 -10.68 -17.99 7.16
N PHE A 346 -10.32 -17.55 5.96
CA PHE A 346 -9.33 -18.20 5.10
C PHE A 346 -8.55 -17.12 4.35
N LEU A 347 -7.23 -17.25 4.32
CA LEU A 347 -6.37 -16.44 3.49
C LEU A 347 -5.39 -17.37 2.78
N GLY A 348 -5.42 -17.36 1.45
CA GLY A 348 -4.50 -18.10 0.60
C GLY A 348 -3.76 -17.18 -0.37
N PRO A 349 -2.88 -17.74 -1.21
CA PRO A 349 -2.11 -16.96 -2.18
C PRO A 349 -3.00 -16.16 -3.15
N SER A 350 -4.09 -16.76 -3.63
CA SER A 350 -4.95 -16.18 -4.68
C SER A 350 -6.37 -15.83 -4.21
N SER A 351 -6.74 -16.16 -2.99
CA SER A 351 -8.10 -15.89 -2.50
C SER A 351 -8.14 -15.61 -1.00
N VAL A 352 -9.18 -14.90 -0.60
CA VAL A 352 -9.46 -14.55 0.79
C VAL A 352 -10.95 -14.69 1.05
N VAL A 353 -11.30 -15.24 2.21
CA VAL A 353 -12.70 -15.40 2.62
C VAL A 353 -12.96 -14.56 3.85
N LEU A 354 -13.87 -13.58 3.74
CA LEU A 354 -14.26 -12.68 4.81
C LEU A 354 -15.64 -13.04 5.35
N LEU A 355 -15.73 -13.13 6.68
CA LEU A 355 -17.00 -13.24 7.41
C LEU A 355 -17.41 -11.84 7.87
N VAL A 356 -18.49 -11.29 7.30
CA VAL A 356 -18.90 -9.90 7.57
C VAL A 356 -20.34 -9.86 8.06
N LYS A 357 -20.53 -9.30 9.25
CA LYS A 357 -21.85 -8.93 9.79
C LYS A 357 -22.18 -7.48 9.45
N CYS A 358 -23.37 -7.25 8.92
CA CYS A 358 -23.96 -5.94 8.68
C CYS A 358 -24.41 -5.35 10.02
N TYR A 359 -23.86 -4.18 10.36
CA TYR A 359 -24.25 -3.41 11.53
C TYR A 359 -24.98 -2.16 11.07
N GLU A 360 -25.98 -1.68 11.82
CA GLU A 360 -26.79 -0.51 11.45
C GLU A 360 -25.94 0.75 11.25
N ASP A 361 -24.98 0.99 12.16
CA ASP A 361 -24.03 2.10 12.10
C ASP A 361 -22.70 1.73 11.40
N GLY A 362 -22.64 0.56 10.75
CA GLY A 362 -21.42 0.05 10.13
C GLY A 362 -21.26 0.53 8.69
N GLU A 363 -20.48 1.57 8.44
CA GLU A 363 -20.28 2.10 7.08
C GLU A 363 -19.71 1.06 6.10
N VAL A 364 -18.57 0.43 6.43
CA VAL A 364 -17.91 -0.55 5.54
C VAL A 364 -18.73 -1.85 5.44
N SER A 365 -19.36 -2.29 6.54
CA SER A 365 -20.16 -3.52 6.52
C SER A 365 -21.45 -3.36 5.72
N ARG A 366 -22.14 -2.22 5.80
CA ARG A 366 -23.30 -1.93 4.94
C ARG A 366 -22.90 -1.81 3.48
N TRP A 367 -21.76 -1.18 3.20
CA TRP A 367 -21.25 -1.01 1.85
C TRP A 367 -20.99 -2.35 1.16
N ILE A 368 -20.28 -3.29 1.78
CA ILE A 368 -20.00 -4.59 1.15
C ILE A 368 -21.27 -5.44 0.98
N HIS A 369 -22.28 -5.29 1.86
CA HIS A 369 -23.58 -5.97 1.70
C HIS A 369 -24.42 -5.47 0.53
N LYS A 370 -24.08 -4.30 -0.04
CA LYS A 370 -24.71 -3.80 -1.28
C LYS A 370 -24.03 -4.32 -2.54
N LYS A 371 -22.89 -5.02 -2.42
CA LYS A 371 -22.13 -5.53 -3.56
C LYS A 371 -22.67 -6.87 -4.05
N CYS A 372 -22.48 -7.10 -5.34
CA CYS A 372 -22.88 -8.32 -6.03
C CYS A 372 -21.65 -9.17 -6.40
N MET A 373 -21.89 -10.44 -6.76
CA MET A 373 -20.85 -11.26 -7.37
C MET A 373 -20.31 -10.57 -8.64
N GLY A 374 -19.00 -10.64 -8.85
CA GLY A 374 -18.31 -9.95 -9.94
C GLY A 374 -17.87 -8.52 -9.62
N ASP A 375 -18.38 -7.91 -8.54
CA ASP A 375 -17.95 -6.57 -8.14
C ASP A 375 -16.49 -6.58 -7.68
N ARG A 376 -15.80 -5.46 -7.95
CA ARG A 376 -14.44 -5.22 -7.50
C ARG A 376 -14.43 -4.56 -6.13
N ILE A 377 -13.52 -5.02 -5.28
CA ILE A 377 -13.23 -4.43 -3.98
C ILE A 377 -11.72 -4.33 -3.78
N GLU A 378 -11.30 -3.49 -2.82
CA GLU A 378 -9.90 -3.22 -2.55
C GLU A 378 -9.51 -3.69 -1.15
N LEU A 379 -8.44 -4.48 -1.07
CA LEU A 379 -7.89 -5.01 0.17
C LEU A 379 -6.42 -4.63 0.37
N ARG A 380 -6.01 -4.43 1.61
CA ARG A 380 -4.61 -4.21 2.01
C ARG A 380 -4.25 -5.11 3.19
N GLY A 381 -3.05 -5.67 3.23
CA GLY A 381 -2.61 -6.59 4.29
C GLY A 381 -1.72 -7.72 3.76
N PRO A 382 -1.70 -8.90 4.40
CA PRO A 382 -2.22 -9.15 5.74
C PRO A 382 -1.40 -8.43 6.81
N PHE A 383 -2.05 -8.01 7.89
CA PHE A 383 -1.41 -7.46 9.09
C PHE A 383 -1.44 -8.52 10.19
N LEU A 384 -0.33 -8.70 10.91
CA LEU A 384 -0.28 -9.58 12.07
C LEU A 384 -0.98 -8.87 13.24
N GLU A 385 -2.06 -9.44 13.75
CA GLU A 385 -2.77 -8.90 14.92
C GLU A 385 -2.20 -9.48 16.22
N TRP A 386 -1.88 -10.78 16.20
CA TRP A 386 -1.32 -11.45 17.35
C TRP A 386 -0.41 -12.61 16.94
N ALA A 387 0.75 -12.71 17.60
CA ALA A 387 1.74 -13.73 17.33
C ALA A 387 1.48 -14.99 18.18
N TRP A 388 1.38 -16.14 17.49
CA TRP A 388 1.32 -17.45 18.13
C TRP A 388 2.73 -17.93 18.46
N ASP A 389 2.95 -18.28 19.72
CA ASP A 389 4.17 -18.95 20.18
C ASP A 389 3.84 -20.40 20.55
N LYS A 390 4.19 -21.31 19.64
CA LYS A 390 3.84 -22.73 19.74
C LYS A 390 4.49 -23.45 20.93
N HIS A 391 5.62 -22.95 21.44
CA HIS A 391 6.34 -23.61 22.54
C HIS A 391 5.99 -23.03 23.90
N ARG A 392 5.37 -21.85 23.92
CA ARG A 392 5.01 -21.15 25.15
C ARG A 392 3.66 -21.56 25.70
N TRP A 393 2.68 -21.81 24.86
CA TRP A 393 1.30 -21.99 25.32
C TRP A 393 0.95 -23.47 25.44
N LYS A 394 0.73 -23.95 26.66
CA LYS A 394 0.24 -25.31 26.94
C LYS A 394 -1.29 -25.36 26.94
N ARG A 395 -1.93 -24.25 27.32
CA ARG A 395 -3.38 -24.13 27.45
C ARG A 395 -3.87 -22.81 26.87
N VAL A 396 -4.91 -22.89 26.05
CA VAL A 396 -5.52 -21.73 25.38
C VAL A 396 -7.01 -21.71 25.69
N LEU A 397 -7.46 -20.67 26.38
CA LEU A 397 -8.88 -20.34 26.52
C LEU A 397 -9.21 -19.24 25.51
N PHE A 398 -10.05 -19.52 24.52
CA PHE A 398 -10.53 -18.50 23.58
C PHE A 398 -12.00 -18.20 23.87
N ILE A 399 -12.33 -16.94 24.13
CA ILE A 399 -13.69 -16.49 24.40
C ILE A 399 -14.13 -15.58 23.24
N ALA A 400 -15.04 -16.08 22.42
CA ALA A 400 -15.51 -15.41 21.21
C ALA A 400 -16.98 -14.98 21.34
N GLY A 401 -17.31 -13.80 20.80
CA GLY A 401 -18.68 -13.30 20.70
C GLY A 401 -19.06 -12.95 19.26
N GLY A 402 -20.11 -13.56 18.72
CA GLY A 402 -20.63 -13.29 17.38
C GLY A 402 -19.57 -13.43 16.27
N THR A 403 -19.19 -12.33 15.61
CA THR A 403 -18.15 -12.34 14.56
C THR A 403 -16.72 -12.48 15.07
N GLY A 404 -16.50 -12.38 16.39
CA GLY A 404 -15.22 -12.68 17.04
C GLY A 404 -14.76 -14.15 16.87
N ILE A 405 -15.59 -14.99 16.28
CA ILE A 405 -15.21 -16.35 15.86
C ILE A 405 -14.15 -16.36 14.76
N ALA A 406 -14.02 -15.31 13.94
CA ALA A 406 -13.08 -15.33 12.81
C ALA A 406 -11.60 -15.45 13.26
N PRO A 407 -11.11 -14.65 14.23
CA PRO A 407 -9.78 -14.88 14.82
C PRO A 407 -9.63 -16.23 15.52
N ALA A 408 -10.68 -16.70 16.23
CA ALA A 408 -10.65 -18.01 16.88
C ALA A 408 -10.49 -19.14 15.86
N TYR A 409 -11.24 -19.08 14.75
CA TYR A 409 -11.19 -20.06 13.69
C TYR A 409 -9.84 -20.04 12.95
N GLN A 410 -9.25 -18.86 12.73
CA GLN A 410 -7.88 -18.76 12.20
C GLN A 410 -6.88 -19.46 13.12
N LEU A 411 -6.92 -19.17 14.43
CA LEU A 411 -5.99 -19.77 15.38
C LEU A 411 -6.19 -21.28 15.48
N LEU A 412 -7.44 -21.76 15.57
CA LEU A 412 -7.75 -23.19 15.54
C LEU A 412 -7.22 -23.85 14.27
N SER A 413 -7.49 -23.24 13.12
CA SER A 413 -7.00 -23.76 11.84
C SER A 413 -5.47 -23.80 11.79
N HIS A 414 -4.78 -22.81 12.35
CA HIS A 414 -3.32 -22.78 12.42
C HIS A 414 -2.77 -23.86 13.36
N VAL A 415 -3.29 -23.95 14.59
CA VAL A 415 -2.84 -24.89 15.63
C VAL A 415 -3.06 -26.34 15.22
N PHE A 416 -4.18 -26.66 14.57
CA PHE A 416 -4.56 -28.03 14.22
C PHE A 416 -4.24 -28.43 12.76
N LYS A 417 -3.59 -27.54 11.98
CA LYS A 417 -3.16 -27.83 10.59
C LYS A 417 -1.91 -28.69 10.54
N ASP A 418 -0.95 -28.45 11.44
CA ASP A 418 0.31 -29.20 11.48
C ASP A 418 0.15 -30.50 12.28
N ARG A 419 0.77 -31.59 11.80
CA ARG A 419 0.90 -32.84 12.56
C ARG A 419 2.04 -32.72 13.58
N ASP A 420 1.96 -31.71 14.44
CA ASP A 420 3.01 -31.40 15.42
C ASP A 420 2.82 -32.24 16.70
N GLU A 421 3.91 -32.51 17.40
CA GLU A 421 3.89 -33.34 18.63
C GLU A 421 3.35 -32.56 19.84
N HIS A 422 3.37 -31.22 19.79
CA HIS A 422 3.00 -30.34 20.90
C HIS A 422 1.71 -29.56 20.62
N ILE A 423 0.57 -30.23 20.79
CA ILE A 423 -0.76 -29.63 20.64
C ILE A 423 -1.24 -29.15 22.03
N PRO A 424 -1.55 -27.85 22.22
CA PRO A 424 -2.07 -27.34 23.49
C PRO A 424 -3.48 -27.85 23.76
N GLU A 425 -3.90 -27.86 25.03
CA GLU A 425 -5.31 -28.00 25.36
C GLU A 425 -6.02 -26.67 25.04
N PHE A 426 -7.03 -26.73 24.19
CA PHE A 426 -7.73 -25.59 23.64
C PHE A 426 -9.20 -25.65 24.05
N HIS A 427 -9.69 -24.61 24.71
CA HIS A 427 -11.11 -24.46 25.01
C HIS A 427 -11.65 -23.19 24.34
N LEU A 428 -12.58 -23.34 23.40
CA LEU A 428 -13.33 -22.24 22.80
C LEU A 428 -14.68 -22.10 23.51
N ILE A 429 -14.90 -20.97 24.17
CA ILE A 429 -16.22 -20.54 24.64
C ILE A 429 -16.79 -19.58 23.60
N TYR A 430 -17.91 -19.93 22.97
CA TYR A 430 -18.49 -19.16 21.88
C TYR A 430 -19.93 -18.72 22.18
N ALA A 431 -20.12 -17.40 22.37
CA ALA A 431 -21.41 -16.79 22.66
C ALA A 431 -22.06 -16.13 21.43
N ASN A 432 -23.35 -16.37 21.27
CA ASN A 432 -24.18 -15.85 20.18
C ASN A 432 -25.56 -15.41 20.71
N ARG A 433 -26.36 -14.69 19.94
CA ARG A 433 -27.70 -14.28 20.41
C ARG A 433 -28.71 -15.42 20.36
N THR A 434 -28.69 -16.19 19.28
CA THR A 434 -29.61 -17.31 19.04
C THR A 434 -28.85 -18.50 18.44
N PRO A 435 -29.38 -19.73 18.51
CA PRO A 435 -28.76 -20.92 17.91
C PRO A 435 -28.46 -20.76 16.41
N ASN A 436 -29.35 -20.08 15.66
CA ASN A 436 -29.17 -19.84 14.23
C ASN A 436 -28.07 -18.82 13.90
N GLU A 437 -27.58 -18.09 14.92
CA GLU A 437 -26.44 -17.18 14.77
C GLU A 437 -25.10 -17.80 15.21
N ILE A 438 -25.05 -19.09 15.54
CA ILE A 438 -23.78 -19.80 15.77
C ILE A 438 -23.08 -19.99 14.42
N LEU A 439 -22.21 -19.05 14.07
CA LEU A 439 -21.51 -19.04 12.80
C LEU A 439 -20.48 -20.19 12.76
N LEU A 440 -20.36 -20.85 11.60
CA LEU A 440 -19.42 -21.97 11.37
C LEU A 440 -19.64 -23.18 12.30
N LYS A 441 -20.86 -23.40 12.81
CA LYS A 441 -21.16 -24.49 13.76
C LYS A 441 -20.74 -25.86 13.23
N GLU A 442 -21.08 -26.19 12.00
CA GLU A 442 -20.75 -27.48 11.39
C GLU A 442 -19.24 -27.70 11.29
N GLU A 443 -18.49 -26.67 10.86
CA GLU A 443 -17.05 -26.71 10.76
C GLU A 443 -16.38 -26.84 12.15
N LEU A 444 -16.90 -26.14 13.16
CA LEU A 444 -16.41 -26.22 14.55
C LEU A 444 -16.71 -27.58 15.19
N ASP A 445 -17.93 -28.10 15.04
CA ASP A 445 -18.33 -29.42 15.53
C ASP A 445 -17.51 -30.54 14.87
N PHE A 446 -17.15 -30.37 13.59
CA PHE A 446 -16.23 -31.27 12.91
C PHE A 446 -14.82 -31.22 13.51
N LEU A 447 -14.26 -30.01 13.74
CA LEU A 447 -12.95 -29.85 14.37
C LEU A 447 -12.90 -30.46 15.78
N GLN A 448 -13.92 -30.20 16.61
CA GLN A 448 -14.03 -30.76 17.95
C GLN A 448 -14.05 -32.30 17.92
N ARG A 449 -14.85 -32.91 17.03
CA ARG A 449 -14.89 -34.37 16.90
C ARG A 449 -13.55 -34.95 16.47
N LYS A 450 -12.86 -34.28 15.54
CA LYS A 450 -11.55 -34.69 15.03
C LYS A 450 -10.44 -34.58 16.08
N HIS A 451 -10.51 -33.57 16.96
CA HIS A 451 -9.48 -33.25 17.96
C HIS A 451 -10.00 -33.33 19.40
N SER A 452 -10.87 -34.29 19.70
CA SER A 452 -11.63 -34.36 20.95
C SER A 452 -10.80 -34.46 22.25
N LYS A 453 -9.52 -34.86 22.15
CA LYS A 453 -8.58 -34.90 23.30
C LYS A 453 -8.00 -33.53 23.67
N SER A 454 -7.92 -32.62 22.70
CA SER A 454 -7.20 -31.35 22.83
C SER A 454 -8.08 -30.14 22.53
N LEU A 455 -9.28 -30.33 21.97
CA LEU A 455 -10.20 -29.26 21.64
C LEU A 455 -11.56 -29.48 22.30
N LYS A 456 -11.96 -28.52 23.13
CA LYS A 456 -13.29 -28.40 23.71
C LYS A 456 -13.93 -27.11 23.20
N ILE A 457 -15.19 -27.17 22.82
CA ILE A 457 -15.99 -26.04 22.34
C ILE A 457 -17.28 -26.03 23.16
N THR A 458 -17.64 -24.87 23.68
CA THR A 458 -18.85 -24.67 24.47
C THR A 458 -19.62 -23.50 23.93
N TYR A 459 -20.87 -23.74 23.54
CA TYR A 459 -21.74 -22.75 22.93
C TYR A 459 -22.68 -22.12 23.96
N PHE A 460 -22.84 -20.80 23.87
CA PHE A 460 -23.78 -20.02 24.67
C PHE A 460 -24.70 -19.22 23.75
N VAL A 461 -25.99 -19.15 24.10
CA VAL A 461 -26.99 -18.35 23.41
C VAL A 461 -27.80 -17.54 24.42
N ASP A 462 -28.17 -16.30 24.06
CA ASP A 462 -29.03 -15.46 24.92
C ASP A 462 -30.47 -15.99 24.95
N VAL A 463 -31.01 -16.41 23.79
CA VAL A 463 -32.40 -16.85 23.63
C VAL A 463 -32.48 -18.09 22.73
N SER A 464 -33.29 -19.06 23.13
CA SER A 464 -33.67 -20.23 22.32
C SER A 464 -35.15 -20.11 21.94
N LEU A 465 -35.47 -20.17 20.64
CA LEU A 465 -36.85 -20.02 20.15
C LEU A 465 -37.76 -21.19 20.54
N ASP A 466 -37.18 -22.36 20.83
CA ASP A 466 -37.92 -23.59 21.03
C ASP A 466 -38.18 -23.95 22.50
N ASN A 467 -37.66 -23.15 23.47
CA ASN A 467 -37.71 -23.41 24.92
C ASN A 467 -37.27 -24.83 25.35
N LYS A 468 -36.66 -25.61 24.45
CA LYS A 468 -36.10 -26.93 24.74
C LYS A 468 -34.73 -26.79 25.37
N VAL A 469 -34.51 -27.53 26.46
CA VAL A 469 -33.17 -27.78 26.99
C VAL A 469 -32.40 -28.53 25.92
N SER A 470 -31.28 -27.95 25.48
CA SER A 470 -30.38 -28.53 24.50
C SER A 470 -29.07 -28.87 25.21
N ASP A 471 -28.56 -30.08 24.99
CA ASP A 471 -27.21 -30.44 25.43
C ASP A 471 -26.12 -29.80 24.53
N GLU A 472 -26.52 -29.16 23.43
CA GLU A 472 -25.58 -28.54 22.48
C GLU A 472 -25.15 -27.12 22.89
N TYR A 473 -25.93 -26.42 23.70
CA TYR A 473 -25.64 -25.02 24.08
C TYR A 473 -26.34 -24.60 25.38
N PHE A 474 -25.74 -23.66 26.09
CA PHE A 474 -26.34 -23.03 27.26
C PHE A 474 -27.20 -21.82 26.86
N VAL A 475 -28.43 -21.74 27.37
CA VAL A 475 -29.33 -20.60 27.14
C VAL A 475 -29.21 -19.60 28.29
N ARG A 476 -28.10 -18.86 28.32
CA ARG A 476 -27.76 -17.80 29.30
C ARG A 476 -26.48 -17.08 28.88
N ALA A 477 -26.24 -15.92 29.47
CA ALA A 477 -24.94 -15.25 29.40
C ALA A 477 -23.83 -16.09 30.08
N ILE A 478 -22.60 -15.91 29.60
CA ILE A 478 -21.39 -16.43 30.23
C ILE A 478 -21.25 -15.79 31.62
N ASN A 479 -20.98 -16.59 32.64
CA ASN A 479 -20.75 -16.12 34.00
C ASN A 479 -19.33 -16.46 34.50
N LEU A 480 -19.00 -16.03 35.72
CA LEU A 480 -17.67 -16.25 36.30
C LEU A 480 -17.32 -17.73 36.42
N GLN A 481 -18.29 -18.56 36.81
CA GLN A 481 -18.10 -20.00 37.01
C GLN A 481 -17.75 -20.73 35.72
N ASP A 482 -18.26 -20.27 34.56
CA ASP A 482 -17.89 -20.83 33.25
C ASP A 482 -16.41 -20.61 32.93
N LEU A 483 -15.86 -19.46 33.31
CA LEU A 483 -14.46 -19.13 33.07
C LEU A 483 -13.53 -19.85 34.05
N GLU A 484 -13.96 -19.97 35.30
CA GLU A 484 -13.22 -20.70 36.35
C GLU A 484 -13.20 -22.21 36.09
N SER A 485 -14.28 -22.77 35.55
CA SER A 485 -14.40 -24.20 35.24
C SER A 485 -13.83 -24.60 33.88
N ALA A 486 -13.40 -23.64 33.05
CA ALA A 486 -12.79 -23.91 31.75
C ALA A 486 -11.50 -24.73 31.88
N PHE A 487 -10.68 -24.43 32.90
CA PHE A 487 -9.49 -25.17 33.28
C PHE A 487 -9.42 -25.35 34.80
N PRO A 488 -8.66 -26.32 35.34
CA PRO A 488 -8.51 -26.47 36.79
C PRO A 488 -7.89 -25.21 37.42
N SER A 489 -8.37 -24.77 38.58
CA SER A 489 -7.95 -23.50 39.23
C SER A 489 -6.44 -23.40 39.46
N SER A 490 -5.75 -24.51 39.74
CA SER A 490 -4.28 -24.57 39.89
C SER A 490 -3.52 -24.13 38.64
N THR A 491 -4.20 -24.06 37.51
CA THR A 491 -3.61 -23.83 36.21
C THR A 491 -3.91 -22.43 35.65
N HIS A 492 -4.80 -21.65 36.28
CA HIS A 492 -5.13 -20.30 35.84
C HIS A 492 -3.92 -19.37 35.93
N ALA A 493 -3.18 -19.46 37.04
CA ALA A 493 -1.97 -18.67 37.28
C ALA A 493 -0.69 -19.22 36.63
N ASP A 494 -0.77 -20.27 35.81
CA ASP A 494 0.40 -20.81 35.11
C ASP A 494 0.79 -19.88 33.94
N PRO A 495 2.08 -19.47 33.84
CA PRO A 495 2.57 -18.59 32.78
C PRO A 495 2.39 -19.16 31.35
N HIS A 496 2.15 -20.47 31.20
CA HIS A 496 1.89 -21.13 29.91
C HIS A 496 0.40 -21.24 29.55
N THR A 497 -0.47 -20.51 30.28
CA THR A 497 -1.91 -20.37 29.99
C THR A 497 -2.16 -19.02 29.36
N ILE A 498 -2.88 -18.98 28.23
CA ILE A 498 -3.33 -17.73 27.61
C ILE A 498 -4.85 -17.71 27.47
N VAL A 499 -5.44 -16.56 27.82
CA VAL A 499 -6.85 -16.26 27.56
C VAL A 499 -6.95 -15.22 26.45
N LEU A 500 -7.59 -15.58 25.34
CA LEU A 500 -7.86 -14.71 24.21
C LEU A 500 -9.34 -14.32 24.20
N VAL A 501 -9.65 -13.04 24.01
CA VAL A 501 -11.04 -12.54 23.99
C VAL A 501 -11.29 -11.72 22.75
N CYS A 502 -12.33 -12.05 21.97
CA CYS A 502 -12.69 -11.30 20.77
C CYS A 502 -14.21 -11.18 20.62
N GLY A 503 -14.69 -10.00 20.23
CA GLY A 503 -16.12 -9.74 20.02
C GLY A 503 -16.41 -8.26 19.84
N THR A 504 -17.66 -7.85 20.02
CA THR A 504 -18.03 -6.43 20.07
C THR A 504 -17.46 -5.77 21.33
N ASP A 505 -17.28 -4.44 21.32
CA ASP A 505 -16.74 -3.71 22.48
C ASP A 505 -17.52 -3.97 23.77
N GLY A 506 -18.85 -4.07 23.69
CA GLY A 506 -19.71 -4.43 24.83
C GLY A 506 -19.42 -5.84 25.36
N PHE A 507 -19.21 -6.82 24.47
CA PHE A 507 -18.86 -8.19 24.85
C PHE A 507 -17.48 -8.26 25.48
N VAL A 508 -16.47 -7.66 24.84
CA VAL A 508 -15.09 -7.64 25.35
C VAL A 508 -15.03 -6.93 26.70
N SER A 509 -15.72 -5.80 26.85
CA SER A 509 -15.79 -5.06 28.12
C SER A 509 -16.42 -5.90 29.25
N TYR A 510 -17.49 -6.64 28.94
CA TYR A 510 -18.14 -7.55 29.90
C TYR A 510 -17.21 -8.69 30.36
N ILE A 511 -16.47 -9.30 29.42
CA ILE A 511 -15.60 -10.44 29.73
C ILE A 511 -14.26 -10.01 30.35
N ALA A 512 -13.60 -8.99 29.81
CA ALA A 512 -12.19 -8.69 30.07
C ALA A 512 -11.88 -7.21 30.39
N GLY A 513 -12.90 -6.34 30.41
CA GLY A 513 -12.74 -4.89 30.55
C GLY A 513 -12.46 -4.16 29.22
N PRO A 514 -12.52 -2.82 29.22
CA PRO A 514 -12.48 -2.02 28.00
C PRO A 514 -11.13 -2.12 27.26
N ASN A 515 -11.16 -2.05 25.92
CA ASN A 515 -9.96 -1.87 25.11
C ASN A 515 -9.37 -0.46 25.31
N GLY A 516 -8.12 -0.25 24.89
CA GLY A 516 -7.54 1.09 24.87
C GLY A 516 -8.17 1.99 23.82
N THR A 517 -7.73 3.24 23.79
CA THR A 517 -8.27 4.28 22.90
C THR A 517 -7.80 4.15 21.46
N LEU A 518 -6.61 3.58 21.23
CA LEU A 518 -6.07 3.33 19.89
C LEU A 518 -6.23 1.84 19.51
N HIS A 519 -6.33 1.58 18.21
CA HIS A 519 -6.43 0.21 17.68
C HIS A 519 -5.23 -0.64 18.11
N GLY A 520 -5.49 -1.82 18.68
CA GLY A 520 -4.47 -2.74 19.19
C GLY A 520 -4.06 -2.49 20.65
N GLU A 521 -4.49 -1.39 21.28
CA GLU A 521 -4.24 -1.16 22.70
C GLU A 521 -5.11 -2.06 23.59
N GLN A 522 -4.46 -2.73 24.54
CA GLN A 522 -5.16 -3.65 25.44
C GLN A 522 -6.02 -2.93 26.49
N GLY A 523 -5.75 -1.68 26.88
CA GLY A 523 -6.53 -1.01 27.93
C GLY A 523 -6.46 -1.73 29.30
N SER A 524 -7.36 -1.36 30.23
CA SER A 524 -7.37 -1.97 31.57
C SER A 524 -8.05 -3.33 31.57
N ARG A 525 -7.54 -4.23 32.42
CA ARG A 525 -8.18 -5.50 32.69
C ARG A 525 -9.35 -5.30 33.66
N GLY A 526 -10.49 -5.91 33.34
CA GLY A 526 -11.71 -5.85 34.14
C GLY A 526 -12.70 -6.96 33.76
N GLY A 527 -13.99 -6.68 33.85
CA GLY A 527 -15.03 -7.66 33.51
C GLY A 527 -15.02 -8.90 34.41
N LEU A 528 -15.46 -10.03 33.87
CA LEU A 528 -15.41 -11.32 34.57
C LEU A 528 -13.97 -11.79 34.82
N LEU A 529 -13.08 -11.67 33.83
CA LEU A 529 -11.67 -12.11 33.95
C LEU A 529 -10.87 -11.28 34.96
N GLY A 530 -11.28 -10.04 35.24
CA GLY A 530 -10.72 -9.25 36.34
C GLY A 530 -10.93 -9.86 37.73
N LYS A 531 -11.84 -10.82 37.85
CA LYS A 531 -12.15 -11.56 39.09
C LYS A 531 -11.55 -12.97 39.12
N THR A 532 -10.73 -13.33 38.13
CA THR A 532 -10.11 -14.65 37.99
C THR A 532 -8.60 -14.57 38.13
N ASP A 533 -7.96 -15.71 38.41
CA ASP A 533 -6.51 -15.81 38.59
C ASP A 533 -5.71 -15.97 37.29
N TYR A 534 -6.36 -15.91 36.11
CA TYR A 534 -5.65 -16.01 34.83
C TYR A 534 -4.62 -14.89 34.70
N LEU A 535 -3.34 -15.19 34.46
CA LEU A 535 -2.32 -14.13 34.37
C LEU A 535 -2.29 -13.47 32.99
N ASN A 536 -2.26 -14.28 31.92
CA ASN A 536 -2.16 -13.79 30.56
C ASN A 536 -3.55 -13.67 29.93
N VAL A 537 -4.05 -12.44 29.80
CA VAL A 537 -5.30 -12.13 29.11
C VAL A 537 -4.99 -11.17 27.96
N TRP A 538 -5.46 -11.49 26.77
CA TRP A 538 -5.26 -10.67 25.58
C TRP A 538 -6.58 -10.49 24.82
N LYS A 539 -6.89 -9.24 24.49
CA LYS A 539 -8.08 -8.81 23.75
C LYS A 539 -7.69 -8.57 22.29
N LEU A 540 -8.39 -9.23 21.37
CA LEU A 540 -8.16 -9.21 19.93
C LEU A 540 -9.10 -8.24 19.21
#